data_AF-A0A4Z1A3D5-F1
#
_entry.id   AF-A0A4Z1A3D5-F1
#
_cell.length_a   1.000
_cell.length_b   1.000
_cell.length_c   1.000
_cell.angle_alpha   90.00
_cell.angle_beta   90.00
_cell.angle_gamma   90.00
#
_symmetry.space_group_name_H-M   'P 1'
#
loop_
_entity.id
_entity.type
_entity.pdbx_description
1 polymer ?
#
loop_
_entity_poly.entity_id
_entity_poly.type
_entity_poly.pdbx_seq_one_letter_code
_entity_poly.pdbx_strand_id
1 'polypeptide(L)'
;MQYYYFLLLLSCFFLFPNCKTDVDLGKETKFPVISTLFNNRMLLLLKGTYATDNPLDWSELNNGTGDLYIDSQGDGLDPVMTLTNLPKAADLPIFLDIGEVRISSKFEKGFNDLTQIRDTIDSNKFWDFIAPNRQVFCTRTYSLDNNTCLESDGILKAYDFFNGIGAQFPSNDPSAETLSWEEAAALGKAWLGREYYYSGIYFRSLVTGFALDAGLPVTLRFDNRPNIFGLNIVPRNNYAPGTTTAEKSAIVPKMFPSLFSQTFEQAVQSDMRIREGFDPYILEVRINLKENLMLHSYTSSRSTTVTYVGVSDIFFDHKGEGDAGGNILSRARVIYPETASSLTISGGTNSLLHYYGIFRFEETEFINELPVAATPAKQTAKIKYLNPGTYKVVCLGDVSKRDGYPDTVVRETAFTIPEYPFRQTYNVDLACP
;
A
#
# COMPACT_ATOMS: atom_id res chain seq x y z
N MET A 1 48.13 52.19 -31.61
CA MET A 1 46.91 52.12 -30.76
C MET A 1 46.03 50.99 -31.27
N GLN A 2 46.29 49.76 -30.82
CA GLN A 2 45.72 48.54 -31.37
C GLN A 2 44.82 47.81 -30.36
N TYR A 3 44.38 48.53 -29.32
CA TYR A 3 43.51 48.03 -28.24
C TYR A 3 42.13 48.73 -28.17
N TYR A 4 41.90 49.80 -28.96
CA TYR A 4 40.62 50.52 -28.94
C TYR A 4 39.57 49.98 -29.93
N TYR A 5 39.98 49.18 -30.92
CA TYR A 5 39.05 48.57 -31.87
C TYR A 5 38.35 47.30 -31.33
N PHE A 6 38.88 46.69 -30.26
CA PHE A 6 38.28 45.49 -29.67
C PHE A 6 37.17 45.82 -28.66
N LEU A 7 37.22 46.99 -28.02
CA LEU A 7 36.15 47.45 -27.11
C LEU A 7 34.92 48.03 -27.84
N LEU A 8 35.10 48.56 -29.05
CA LEU A 8 34.00 49.15 -29.83
C LEU A 8 33.06 48.11 -30.46
N LEU A 9 33.52 46.86 -30.58
CA LEU A 9 32.71 45.71 -31.04
C LEU A 9 31.93 45.06 -29.90
N LEU A 10 32.34 45.25 -28.64
CA LEU A 10 31.64 44.72 -27.46
C LEU A 10 30.52 45.65 -26.97
N SER A 11 30.55 46.93 -27.32
CA SER A 11 29.56 47.92 -26.88
C SER A 11 28.36 48.10 -27.81
N CYS A 12 28.35 47.49 -29.00
CA CYS A 12 27.21 47.53 -29.93
C CYS A 12 26.17 46.42 -29.73
N PHE A 13 26.41 45.48 -28.79
CA PHE A 13 25.43 44.44 -28.45
C PHE A 13 24.47 44.83 -27.32
N PHE A 14 24.74 45.95 -26.65
CA PHE A 14 23.87 46.49 -25.61
C PHE A 14 23.28 47.80 -26.12
N LEU A 15 21.95 47.82 -26.24
CA LEU A 15 21.09 49.00 -26.37
C LEU A 15 20.82 49.48 -27.81
N PHE A 16 19.83 48.88 -28.49
CA PHE A 16 18.63 49.63 -28.86
C PHE A 16 17.36 48.77 -28.71
N PRO A 17 16.43 49.17 -27.85
CA PRO A 17 15.16 48.52 -27.57
C PRO A 17 14.10 48.99 -28.59
N ASN A 18 13.27 48.08 -29.09
CA ASN A 18 12.05 48.42 -29.79
C ASN A 18 10.87 47.60 -29.27
N CYS A 19 9.78 48.33 -29.06
CA CYS A 19 8.63 48.04 -28.23
C CYS A 19 7.61 47.05 -28.83
N LYS A 20 7.00 46.31 -27.89
CA LYS A 20 5.67 45.66 -27.87
C LYS A 20 4.67 46.06 -28.97
N THR A 21 4.13 45.06 -29.64
CA THR A 21 2.69 44.73 -29.67
C THR A 21 2.54 43.33 -30.24
N ASP A 22 2.55 42.32 -29.39
CA ASP A 22 1.69 41.16 -29.57
C ASP A 22 1.53 40.50 -28.22
N VAL A 23 0.33 39.98 -28.00
CA VAL A 23 -0.11 39.34 -26.77
C VAL A 23 0.96 38.35 -26.31
N ASP A 24 1.48 38.55 -25.11
CA ASP A 24 2.31 37.57 -24.42
C ASP A 24 1.48 36.29 -24.23
N LEU A 25 1.56 35.39 -25.20
CA LEU A 25 1.08 34.01 -25.13
C LEU A 25 2.14 33.09 -24.51
N GLY A 26 3.01 33.65 -23.66
CA GLY A 26 3.89 32.90 -22.79
C GLY A 26 5.19 32.43 -23.43
N LYS A 27 6.23 32.41 -22.61
CA LYS A 27 7.20 31.32 -22.67
C LYS A 27 6.46 30.02 -22.30
N GLU A 28 6.00 29.28 -23.30
CA GLU A 28 5.67 27.86 -23.18
C GLU A 28 6.90 27.10 -23.68
N THR A 29 7.54 26.22 -22.90
CA THR A 29 6.98 25.23 -21.96
C THR A 29 7.81 25.21 -20.66
N LYS A 30 7.30 25.19 -19.41
CA LYS A 30 5.94 25.03 -18.85
C LYS A 30 5.16 23.82 -19.35
N PHE A 31 5.82 22.72 -19.73
CA PHE A 31 5.08 21.58 -20.30
C PHE A 31 3.90 21.22 -19.39
N PRO A 32 2.67 21.46 -19.85
CA PRO A 32 1.50 20.95 -19.18
C PRO A 32 1.68 19.43 -19.07
N VAL A 33 1.18 18.86 -17.98
CA VAL A 33 0.65 17.49 -17.99
C VAL A 33 0.09 17.27 -19.39
N ILE A 34 0.51 16.23 -20.11
CA ILE A 34 -0.16 15.86 -21.36
C ILE A 34 -1.64 15.74 -21.03
N SER A 35 -2.38 16.77 -21.38
CA SER A 35 -3.80 16.83 -21.31
C SER A 35 -4.20 17.64 -22.51
N THR A 36 -4.67 16.95 -23.55
CA THR A 36 -5.47 17.42 -24.71
C THR A 36 -5.02 16.68 -25.99
N LEU A 37 -5.12 15.36 -26.08
CA LEU A 37 -6.29 14.78 -26.77
C LEU A 37 -6.50 13.28 -26.48
N PHE A 38 -5.54 12.63 -25.80
CA PHE A 38 -5.56 11.20 -25.51
C PHE A 38 -4.85 10.91 -24.17
N ASN A 39 -5.48 11.24 -23.05
CA ASN A 39 -4.89 10.98 -21.72
C ASN A 39 -4.89 9.48 -21.45
N ASN A 40 -3.72 8.92 -21.14
CA ASN A 40 -3.68 7.82 -20.18
C ASN A 40 -4.40 8.32 -18.92
N ARG A 41 -5.53 7.71 -18.53
CA ARG A 41 -6.20 8.03 -17.26
C ARG A 41 -5.84 6.95 -16.25
N MET A 42 -5.09 7.33 -15.22
CA MET A 42 -4.84 6.47 -14.07
C MET A 42 -6.10 6.34 -13.22
N LEU A 43 -6.45 5.10 -12.91
CA LEU A 43 -7.36 4.78 -11.83
C LEU A 43 -6.55 4.25 -10.63
N LEU A 44 -6.55 4.98 -9.51
CA LEU A 44 -5.96 4.49 -8.27
C LEU A 44 -6.98 3.66 -7.48
N LEU A 45 -6.66 2.39 -7.25
CA LEU A 45 -7.45 1.46 -6.43
C LEU A 45 -6.69 1.10 -5.16
N LEU A 46 -7.33 1.31 -4.02
CA LEU A 46 -6.85 0.82 -2.73
C LEU A 46 -7.58 -0.46 -2.33
N LYS A 47 -6.83 -1.46 -1.89
CA LYS A 47 -7.37 -2.74 -1.41
C LYS A 47 -6.85 -3.06 -0.01
N GLY A 48 -7.73 -3.53 0.85
CA GLY A 48 -7.47 -3.80 2.27
C GLY A 48 -7.35 -5.27 2.61
N THR A 49 -7.15 -6.14 1.62
CA THR A 49 -7.17 -7.58 1.76
C THR A 49 -5.89 -8.22 1.22
N TYR A 50 -5.48 -9.34 1.82
CA TYR A 50 -4.37 -10.15 1.32
C TYR A 50 -4.64 -10.63 -0.11
N ALA A 51 -5.86 -11.10 -0.37
CA ALA A 51 -6.32 -11.50 -1.71
C ALA A 51 -6.67 -10.30 -2.59
N THR A 52 -6.48 -10.45 -3.90
CA THR A 52 -6.65 -9.37 -4.89
C THR A 52 -8.10 -9.14 -5.29
N ASP A 53 -8.81 -10.19 -5.72
CA ASP A 53 -10.09 -10.05 -6.40
C ASP A 53 -11.26 -10.68 -5.66
N ASN A 54 -11.02 -11.79 -4.96
CA ASN A 54 -12.03 -12.58 -4.28
C ASN A 54 -11.51 -12.98 -2.89
N PRO A 55 -11.42 -12.04 -1.93
CA PRO A 55 -11.00 -12.36 -0.57
C PRO A 55 -12.01 -13.26 0.13
N LEU A 56 -11.60 -13.79 1.28
CA LEU A 56 -12.53 -14.47 2.18
C LEU A 56 -13.57 -13.47 2.68
N ASP A 57 -14.80 -13.93 2.89
CA ASP A 57 -15.80 -13.16 3.62
C ASP A 57 -15.41 -13.02 5.09
N TRP A 58 -15.92 -12.00 5.79
CA TRP A 58 -15.61 -11.80 7.20
C TRP A 58 -16.00 -13.00 8.09
N SER A 59 -17.03 -13.75 7.70
CA SER A 59 -17.45 -14.98 8.38
C SER A 59 -16.57 -16.19 8.06
N GLU A 60 -15.80 -16.14 6.97
CA GLU A 60 -14.87 -17.19 6.57
C GLU A 60 -13.51 -17.08 7.29
N LEU A 61 -13.23 -15.93 7.92
CA LEU A 61 -12.00 -15.72 8.70
C LEU A 61 -11.90 -16.69 9.88
N ASN A 62 -10.65 -16.92 10.32
CA ASN A 62 -10.30 -17.86 11.38
C ASN A 62 -10.96 -19.24 11.16
N ASN A 63 -10.67 -19.79 9.98
CA ASN A 63 -11.16 -21.09 9.53
C ASN A 63 -12.69 -21.25 9.58
N GLY A 64 -13.44 -20.21 9.22
CA GLY A 64 -14.91 -20.24 9.12
C GLY A 64 -15.66 -19.96 10.42
N THR A 65 -14.96 -19.57 11.49
CA THR A 65 -15.59 -19.21 12.77
C THR A 65 -16.09 -17.76 12.78
N GLY A 66 -15.50 -16.90 11.93
CA GLY A 66 -15.71 -15.46 11.93
C GLY A 66 -15.21 -14.76 13.20
N ASP A 67 -14.47 -15.47 14.05
CA ASP A 67 -13.82 -14.91 15.23
C ASP A 67 -12.54 -14.17 14.84
N LEU A 68 -12.18 -13.15 15.62
CA LEU A 68 -10.86 -12.54 15.53
C LEU A 68 -9.81 -13.54 16.06
N TYR A 69 -8.60 -13.48 15.50
CA TYR A 69 -7.46 -14.23 16.05
C TYR A 69 -7.10 -13.67 17.42
N ILE A 70 -6.54 -14.51 18.30
CA ILE A 70 -6.22 -14.14 19.68
C ILE A 70 -4.75 -14.44 19.93
N ASP A 71 -4.01 -13.43 20.39
CA ASP A 71 -2.61 -13.58 20.77
C ASP A 71 -2.41 -14.51 21.97
N SER A 72 -1.22 -15.09 22.02
CA SER A 72 -0.75 -15.97 23.06
C SER A 72 -0.61 -15.23 24.38
N GLN A 73 -1.05 -15.81 25.51
CA GLN A 73 -1.19 -15.10 26.79
C GLN A 73 -0.50 -15.83 27.95
N GLY A 74 -0.01 -15.08 28.94
CA GLY A 74 0.49 -15.61 30.21
C GLY A 74 1.99 -15.40 30.45
N ASP A 75 2.58 -16.20 31.33
CA ASP A 75 3.98 -16.04 31.76
C ASP A 75 4.96 -16.10 30.56
N GLY A 76 5.67 -15.01 30.33
CA GLY A 76 6.62 -14.88 29.20
C GLY A 76 5.98 -14.53 27.86
N LEU A 77 4.67 -14.23 27.86
CA LEU A 77 3.82 -13.85 26.73
C LEU A 77 3.02 -12.57 27.09
N ASP A 78 1.98 -12.33 26.32
CA ASP A 78 1.10 -11.17 26.43
C ASP A 78 0.24 -11.20 27.71
N PRO A 79 -0.09 -10.03 28.31
CA PRO A 79 -0.98 -9.96 29.47
C PRO A 79 -2.33 -10.64 29.23
N VAL A 80 -2.94 -11.21 30.27
CA VAL A 80 -4.24 -11.88 30.12
C VAL A 80 -5.30 -10.88 29.65
N MET A 81 -5.93 -11.18 28.51
CA MET A 81 -6.88 -10.30 27.84
C MET A 81 -8.26 -10.30 28.51
N THR A 82 -8.96 -9.17 28.38
CA THR A 82 -10.40 -9.11 28.69
C THR A 82 -11.22 -9.31 27.42
N LEU A 83 -11.92 -10.45 27.32
CA LEU A 83 -12.68 -10.85 26.12
C LEU A 83 -14.19 -10.54 26.21
N THR A 84 -14.61 -9.82 27.24
CA THR A 84 -16.02 -9.46 27.43
C THR A 84 -16.54 -8.62 26.27
N ASN A 85 -17.69 -8.99 25.70
CA ASN A 85 -18.34 -8.31 24.57
C ASN A 85 -17.45 -8.18 23.32
N LEU A 86 -16.51 -9.10 23.12
CA LEU A 86 -15.72 -9.18 21.90
C LEU A 86 -16.64 -9.40 20.68
N PRO A 87 -16.67 -8.47 19.70
CA PRO A 87 -17.41 -8.68 18.46
C PRO A 87 -16.77 -9.77 17.59
N LYS A 88 -17.58 -10.39 16.74
CA LYS A 88 -17.09 -11.14 15.58
C LYS A 88 -16.36 -10.21 14.62
N ALA A 89 -15.51 -10.75 13.75
CA ALA A 89 -14.75 -9.97 12.78
C ALA A 89 -15.65 -9.13 11.86
N ALA A 90 -16.80 -9.68 11.44
CA ALA A 90 -17.79 -8.99 10.60
C ALA A 90 -18.45 -7.79 11.30
N ASP A 91 -18.55 -7.84 12.64
CA ASP A 91 -19.22 -6.81 13.45
C ASP A 91 -18.22 -5.80 14.04
N LEU A 92 -16.91 -6.00 13.81
CA LEU A 92 -15.88 -5.09 14.27
C LEU A 92 -15.97 -3.76 13.50
N PRO A 93 -16.16 -2.64 14.21
CA PRO A 93 -16.13 -1.32 13.58
C PRO A 93 -14.69 -0.99 13.18
N ILE A 94 -14.47 -0.62 11.93
CA ILE A 94 -13.15 -0.21 11.45
C ILE A 94 -13.31 1.15 10.77
N PHE A 95 -12.44 2.09 11.14
CA PHE A 95 -12.46 3.46 10.64
C PHE A 95 -11.06 3.82 10.12
N LEU A 96 -10.98 4.15 8.83
CA LEU A 96 -9.73 4.56 8.17
C LEU A 96 -9.82 6.05 7.83
N ASP A 97 -8.83 6.82 8.24
CA ASP A 97 -8.63 8.21 7.83
C ASP A 97 -7.33 8.27 7.04
N ILE A 98 -7.45 8.19 5.72
CA ILE A 98 -6.31 8.17 4.80
C ILE A 98 -6.07 9.61 4.35
N GLY A 99 -4.90 10.14 4.67
CA GLY A 99 -4.53 11.50 4.32
C GLY A 99 -4.20 11.64 2.84
N GLU A 100 -3.37 10.72 2.34
CA GLU A 100 -2.85 10.76 0.97
C GLU A 100 -2.25 9.42 0.56
N VAL A 101 -2.08 9.23 -0.75
CA VAL A 101 -1.28 8.16 -1.34
C VAL A 101 -0.21 8.78 -2.22
N ARG A 102 1.02 8.29 -2.08
CA ARG A 102 2.18 8.80 -2.80
C ARG A 102 2.94 7.66 -3.48
N ILE A 103 3.66 7.99 -4.54
CA ILE A 103 4.61 7.08 -5.20
C ILE A 103 5.95 7.78 -5.35
N SER A 104 7.03 7.04 -5.56
CA SER A 104 8.34 7.63 -5.85
C SER A 104 9.13 6.80 -6.84
N SER A 105 9.75 7.48 -7.79
CA SER A 105 10.79 6.95 -8.68
C SER A 105 12.19 7.12 -8.09
N LYS A 106 12.36 7.80 -6.95
CA LYS A 106 13.68 8.24 -6.46
C LYS A 106 14.31 7.15 -5.59
N PHE A 107 15.59 6.85 -5.81
CA PHE A 107 16.32 5.79 -5.08
C PHE A 107 17.78 6.17 -4.79
N GLU A 108 18.06 7.43 -4.42
CA GLU A 108 19.44 7.96 -4.36
C GLU A 108 20.40 7.15 -3.46
N LYS A 109 19.89 6.49 -2.43
CA LYS A 109 20.66 5.64 -1.51
C LYS A 109 20.47 4.13 -1.72
N GLY A 110 19.81 3.73 -2.81
CA GLY A 110 19.46 2.34 -3.11
C GLY A 110 18.01 1.98 -2.75
N PHE A 111 17.63 0.75 -3.07
CA PHE A 111 16.32 0.17 -2.75
C PHE A 111 16.14 0.02 -1.24
N ASN A 112 14.91 0.20 -0.75
CA ASN A 112 14.54 0.05 0.66
C ASN A 112 15.27 0.96 1.68
N ASP A 113 16.14 1.87 1.25
CA ASP A 113 16.83 2.79 2.16
C ASP A 113 16.03 4.08 2.38
N LEU A 114 15.14 4.07 3.38
CA LEU A 114 14.40 5.27 3.79
C LEU A 114 15.22 6.29 4.58
N THR A 115 16.49 6.03 4.90
CA THR A 115 17.34 7.01 5.61
C THR A 115 17.69 8.24 4.76
N GLN A 116 17.26 8.25 3.50
CA GLN A 116 17.24 9.43 2.62
C GLN A 116 16.14 10.43 3.00
N ILE A 117 15.12 10.01 3.76
CA ILE A 117 14.05 10.89 4.26
C ILE A 117 14.33 11.22 5.72
N ARG A 118 14.95 12.37 5.99
CA ARG A 118 15.32 12.78 7.36
C ARG A 118 14.42 13.89 7.91
N ASP A 119 13.87 14.69 7.01
CA ASP A 119 13.03 15.81 7.36
C ASP A 119 11.92 16.02 6.31
N THR A 120 11.10 17.05 6.52
CA THR A 120 10.01 17.40 5.62
C THR A 120 10.48 17.78 4.22
N ILE A 121 11.67 18.39 4.09
CA ILE A 121 12.22 18.82 2.81
C ILE A 121 12.62 17.59 2.00
N ASP A 122 13.32 16.65 2.61
CA ASP A 122 13.70 15.39 1.99
C ASP A 122 12.46 14.58 1.60
N SER A 123 11.45 14.54 2.47
CA SER A 123 10.17 13.88 2.17
C SER A 123 9.46 14.48 0.95
N ASN A 124 9.42 15.81 0.84
CA ASN A 124 8.81 16.50 -0.31
C ASN A 124 9.61 16.29 -1.60
N LYS A 125 10.93 16.14 -1.49
CA LYS A 125 11.78 15.79 -2.64
C LYS A 125 11.63 14.33 -3.03
N PHE A 126 11.43 13.43 -2.07
CA PHE A 126 11.35 12.00 -2.32
C PHE A 126 10.03 11.61 -2.98
N TRP A 127 8.90 12.08 -2.46
CA TRP A 127 7.58 11.61 -2.90
C TRP A 127 6.97 12.45 -4.02
N ASP A 128 6.29 11.77 -4.95
CA ASP A 128 5.44 12.38 -5.96
C ASP A 128 3.97 12.34 -5.50
N PHE A 129 3.26 13.45 -5.71
CA PHE A 129 1.92 13.68 -5.19
C PHE A 129 0.85 13.25 -6.19
N ILE A 130 0.46 11.97 -6.15
CA ILE A 130 -0.59 11.46 -7.03
C ILE A 130 -1.98 11.58 -6.44
N ALA A 131 -2.13 11.50 -5.12
CA ALA A 131 -3.44 11.48 -4.48
C ALA A 131 -3.41 12.22 -3.13
N PRO A 132 -3.39 13.56 -3.14
CA PRO A 132 -3.23 14.38 -1.93
C PRO A 132 -4.52 14.58 -1.14
N ASN A 133 -5.65 14.11 -1.67
CA ASN A 133 -6.97 14.39 -1.11
C ASN A 133 -7.33 13.36 -0.04
N ARG A 134 -7.50 13.83 1.19
CA ARG A 134 -7.95 13.03 2.33
C ARG A 134 -9.26 12.28 2.04
N GLN A 135 -9.31 11.00 2.41
CA GLN A 135 -10.50 10.16 2.31
C GLN A 135 -10.80 9.44 3.64
N VAL A 136 -12.08 9.28 3.98
CA VAL A 136 -12.53 8.57 5.18
C VAL A 136 -13.31 7.33 4.77
N PHE A 137 -12.97 6.18 5.37
CA PHE A 137 -13.59 4.88 5.15
C PHE A 137 -14.13 4.39 6.48
N CYS A 138 -15.33 3.81 6.51
CA CYS A 138 -15.86 3.21 7.72
C CYS A 138 -16.72 2.00 7.44
N THR A 139 -16.60 0.94 8.24
CA THR A 139 -17.49 -0.24 8.10
C THR A 139 -18.91 0.03 8.62
N ARG A 140 -19.08 1.07 9.44
CA ARG A 140 -20.37 1.54 9.94
C ARG A 140 -20.35 3.03 10.26
N THR A 141 -21.51 3.65 10.37
CA THR A 141 -21.62 5.04 10.81
C THR A 141 -21.19 5.20 12.28
N TYR A 142 -20.46 6.27 12.58
CA TYR A 142 -20.03 6.59 13.96
C TYR A 142 -20.80 7.77 14.58
N SER A 143 -21.50 8.56 13.76
CA SER A 143 -22.35 9.68 14.17
C SER A 143 -23.44 9.89 13.11
N LEU A 144 -24.60 10.41 13.52
CA LEU A 144 -25.70 10.77 12.62
C LEU A 144 -25.64 12.24 12.18
N ASP A 145 -25.11 13.12 13.02
CA ASP A 145 -25.19 14.58 12.80
C ASP A 145 -23.91 15.18 12.23
N ASN A 146 -22.76 14.51 12.41
CA ASN A 146 -21.45 15.03 12.05
C ASN A 146 -20.53 13.84 11.70
N ASN A 147 -20.62 13.37 10.45
CA ASN A 147 -19.96 12.16 10.00
C ASN A 147 -19.38 12.29 8.57
N THR A 148 -18.06 12.53 8.45
CA THR A 148 -17.38 12.58 7.14
C THR A 148 -17.51 11.26 6.39
N CYS A 149 -17.65 10.14 7.09
CA CYS A 149 -17.81 8.86 6.41
C CYS A 149 -19.14 8.81 5.62
N LEU A 150 -20.22 9.42 6.12
CA LEU A 150 -21.46 9.54 5.33
C LEU A 150 -21.29 10.55 4.20
N GLU A 151 -20.69 11.70 4.48
CA GLU A 151 -20.50 12.78 3.50
C GLU A 151 -19.60 12.39 2.31
N SER A 152 -18.74 11.39 2.49
CA SER A 152 -17.75 10.95 1.50
C SER A 152 -17.98 9.53 0.97
N ASP A 153 -19.17 8.96 1.16
CA ASP A 153 -19.51 7.58 0.76
C ASP A 153 -18.53 6.53 1.34
N GLY A 154 -18.00 6.80 2.53
CA GLY A 154 -16.96 6.01 3.17
C GLY A 154 -17.39 4.58 3.53
N ILE A 155 -18.68 4.31 3.64
CA ILE A 155 -19.21 2.93 3.83
C ILE A 155 -19.05 2.11 2.55
N LEU A 156 -19.44 2.68 1.41
CA LEU A 156 -19.26 2.02 0.12
C LEU A 156 -17.77 1.81 -0.18
N LYS A 157 -16.94 2.83 0.08
CA LYS A 157 -15.49 2.72 -0.05
C LYS A 157 -14.90 1.64 0.84
N ALA A 158 -15.33 1.53 2.11
CA ALA A 158 -14.88 0.47 2.99
C ALA A 158 -15.30 -0.91 2.48
N TYR A 159 -16.51 -1.04 1.96
CA TYR A 159 -16.97 -2.27 1.33
C TYR A 159 -16.09 -2.67 0.13
N ASP A 160 -15.82 -1.74 -0.80
CA ASP A 160 -14.98 -2.01 -1.96
C ASP A 160 -13.53 -2.33 -1.57
N PHE A 161 -13.01 -1.64 -0.54
CA PHE A 161 -11.68 -1.83 0.01
C PHE A 161 -11.49 -3.23 0.59
N PHE A 162 -12.44 -3.72 1.39
CA PHE A 162 -12.34 -5.01 2.09
C PHE A 162 -12.88 -6.23 1.31
N ASN A 163 -13.42 -6.03 0.10
CA ASN A 163 -13.95 -7.13 -0.71
C ASN A 163 -13.17 -7.35 -2.02
N GLY A 164 -11.97 -6.79 -2.14
CA GLY A 164 -11.09 -7.02 -3.30
C GLY A 164 -11.53 -6.31 -4.60
N ILE A 165 -12.64 -5.56 -4.57
CA ILE A 165 -13.07 -4.72 -5.69
C ILE A 165 -12.05 -3.59 -5.90
N GLY A 166 -11.58 -3.00 -4.79
CA GLY A 166 -10.70 -1.85 -4.78
C GLY A 166 -11.49 -0.56 -4.70
N ALA A 167 -11.30 0.17 -3.61
CA ALA A 167 -11.90 1.49 -3.44
C ALA A 167 -11.18 2.50 -4.32
N GLN A 168 -11.93 3.20 -5.15
CA GLN A 168 -11.38 4.26 -5.99
C GLN A 168 -10.92 5.42 -5.11
N PHE A 169 -9.67 5.85 -5.31
CA PHE A 169 -9.11 6.98 -4.59
C PHE A 169 -8.86 8.13 -5.57
N PRO A 170 -9.35 9.36 -5.29
CA PRO A 170 -9.13 10.49 -6.19
C PRO A 170 -7.64 10.75 -6.43
N SER A 171 -7.21 10.60 -7.68
CA SER A 171 -5.81 10.69 -8.07
C SER A 171 -5.62 11.50 -9.34
N ASN A 172 -4.43 12.07 -9.47
CA ASN A 172 -3.92 12.67 -10.69
C ASN A 172 -2.92 11.71 -11.34
N ASP A 173 -2.83 11.76 -12.67
CA ASP A 173 -1.77 11.06 -13.38
C ASP A 173 -0.40 11.54 -12.89
N PRO A 174 0.49 10.63 -12.46
CA PRO A 174 1.88 11.00 -12.24
C PRO A 174 2.53 11.46 -13.56
N SER A 175 3.54 12.31 -13.47
CA SER A 175 4.29 12.74 -14.63
C SER A 175 5.05 11.56 -15.23
N ALA A 176 4.62 11.06 -16.39
CA ALA A 176 5.45 10.24 -17.25
C ALA A 176 6.46 11.17 -17.94
N GLU A 177 7.76 11.12 -17.63
CA GLU A 177 8.73 11.96 -18.35
C GLU A 177 9.36 11.25 -19.56
N THR A 178 9.47 12.04 -20.62
CA THR A 178 9.94 11.79 -21.99
C THR A 178 11.31 12.45 -22.24
N LEU A 179 12.40 12.03 -21.56
CA LEU A 179 13.75 12.61 -21.78
C LEU A 179 14.59 11.85 -22.83
N SER A 180 15.45 12.62 -23.51
CA SER A 180 16.40 12.13 -24.52
C SER A 180 17.73 11.67 -23.90
N TRP A 181 18.50 10.88 -24.66
CA TRP A 181 19.71 10.20 -24.16
C TRP A 181 20.88 11.14 -23.82
N GLU A 182 20.94 12.32 -24.45
CA GLU A 182 22.00 13.32 -24.24
C GLU A 182 21.87 14.04 -22.87
N GLU A 183 20.64 14.23 -22.39
CA GLU A 183 20.37 14.84 -21.07
C GLU A 183 20.65 13.86 -19.92
N ALA A 184 20.36 12.57 -20.11
CA ALA A 184 20.64 11.51 -19.13
C ALA A 184 22.15 11.24 -18.95
N ALA A 185 22.94 11.36 -20.02
CA ALA A 185 24.38 11.08 -20.00
C ALA A 185 25.21 12.21 -19.37
N ALA A 186 24.77 13.47 -19.42
CA ALA A 186 25.52 14.63 -18.89
C ALA A 186 25.46 14.78 -17.35
N LEU A 187 24.53 14.09 -16.67
CA LEU A 187 24.23 14.28 -15.25
C LEU A 187 24.69 13.14 -14.32
N GLY A 188 25.32 12.08 -14.86
CA GLY A 188 25.88 10.99 -14.04
C GLY A 188 24.86 10.24 -13.16
N LYS A 189 23.56 10.35 -13.45
CA LYS A 189 22.50 9.57 -12.81
C LYS A 189 21.99 8.49 -13.77
N ALA A 190 21.85 7.28 -13.24
CA ALA A 190 21.25 6.15 -13.93
C ALA A 190 19.72 6.37 -14.04
N TRP A 191 19.28 6.87 -15.19
CA TRP A 191 17.97 6.68 -15.82
C TRP A 191 16.71 6.62 -14.92
N LEU A 192 15.84 7.65 -14.93
CA LEU A 192 14.58 7.65 -14.18
C LEU A 192 13.47 8.51 -14.81
N GLY A 193 12.27 7.93 -14.97
CA GLY A 193 11.10 8.67 -15.48
C GLY A 193 9.86 7.82 -15.86
N ARG A 194 9.97 6.48 -15.82
CA ARG A 194 8.84 5.56 -16.10
C ARG A 194 8.57 4.54 -15.00
N GLU A 195 9.56 4.20 -14.20
CA GLU A 195 9.44 3.22 -13.13
C GLU A 195 9.32 3.93 -11.78
N TYR A 196 8.41 3.45 -10.95
CA TYR A 196 8.29 3.85 -9.57
C TYR A 196 8.70 2.70 -8.67
N TYR A 197 9.50 2.97 -7.65
CA TYR A 197 10.03 1.93 -6.78
C TYR A 197 9.36 1.92 -5.40
N TYR A 198 8.57 2.95 -5.12
CA TYR A 198 7.93 3.11 -3.82
C TYR A 198 6.47 3.50 -3.99
N SER A 199 5.62 2.98 -3.11
CA SER A 199 4.30 3.54 -2.85
C SER A 199 4.05 3.63 -1.35
N GLY A 200 3.33 4.67 -0.93
CA GLY A 200 3.04 4.91 0.47
C GLY A 200 1.57 5.30 0.68
N ILE A 201 0.88 4.60 1.57
CA ILE A 201 -0.42 5.03 2.09
C ILE A 201 -0.21 5.73 3.42
N TYR A 202 -0.59 7.00 3.50
CA TYR A 202 -0.52 7.76 4.74
C TYR A 202 -1.83 7.64 5.53
N PHE A 203 -1.81 6.85 6.62
CA PHE A 203 -2.90 6.81 7.60
C PHE A 203 -2.74 7.93 8.62
N ARG A 204 -3.70 8.86 8.64
CA ARG A 204 -3.84 9.82 9.75
C ARG A 204 -4.38 9.14 11.00
N SER A 205 -5.28 8.17 10.79
CA SER A 205 -5.83 7.32 11.85
C SER A 205 -6.33 6.01 11.27
N LEU A 206 -6.12 4.92 12.00
CA LEU A 206 -6.66 3.59 11.74
C LEU A 206 -7.24 3.12 13.07
N VAL A 207 -8.56 3.13 13.20
CA VAL A 207 -9.24 2.81 14.46
C VAL A 207 -9.98 1.50 14.33
N THR A 208 -9.73 0.60 15.27
CA THR A 208 -10.51 -0.61 15.49
C THR A 208 -11.46 -0.38 16.67
N GLY A 209 -12.73 -0.74 16.49
CA GLY A 209 -13.83 -0.40 17.38
C GLY A 209 -13.97 -1.29 18.62
N PHE A 210 -12.87 -1.93 19.05
CA PHE A 210 -12.81 -2.72 20.26
C PHE A 210 -11.49 -2.47 20.97
N ALA A 211 -11.58 -1.82 22.14
CA ALA A 211 -10.47 -1.67 23.06
C ALA A 211 -10.99 -1.46 24.48
N LEU A 212 -10.38 -2.14 25.44
CA LEU A 212 -10.71 -2.12 26.85
C LEU A 212 -9.44 -1.80 27.65
N ASP A 213 -9.50 -0.84 28.58
CA ASP A 213 -8.45 -0.55 29.54
C ASP A 213 -8.97 -0.87 30.94
N ALA A 214 -8.36 -1.84 31.62
CA ALA A 214 -8.89 -2.41 32.86
C ALA A 214 -10.36 -2.86 32.75
N GLY A 215 -10.74 -3.40 31.58
CA GLY A 215 -12.10 -3.85 31.28
C GLY A 215 -13.10 -2.74 30.92
N LEU A 216 -12.68 -1.47 30.91
CA LEU A 216 -13.53 -0.34 30.53
C LEU A 216 -13.28 0.09 29.08
N PRO A 217 -14.33 0.41 28.29
CA PRO A 217 -14.16 0.86 26.91
C PRO A 217 -13.25 2.08 26.77
N VAL A 218 -12.30 2.00 25.85
CA VAL A 218 -11.44 3.13 25.46
C VAL A 218 -12.19 4.03 24.49
N THR A 219 -12.07 5.34 24.67
CA THR A 219 -12.65 6.35 23.78
C THR A 219 -11.59 7.29 23.22
N LEU A 220 -11.70 7.65 21.95
CA LEU A 220 -10.80 8.60 21.30
C LEU A 220 -11.53 9.42 20.22
N ARG A 221 -10.94 10.54 19.82
CA ARG A 221 -11.45 11.32 18.68
C ARG A 221 -11.01 10.71 17.37
N PHE A 222 -11.94 10.51 16.46
CA PHE A 222 -11.67 10.11 15.08
C PHE A 222 -12.07 11.22 14.13
N ASP A 223 -11.25 11.48 13.10
CA ASP A 223 -11.57 12.44 12.05
C ASP A 223 -11.90 13.86 12.59
N ASN A 224 -11.26 14.25 13.70
CA ASN A 224 -11.56 15.50 14.42
C ASN A 224 -13.05 15.65 14.85
N ARG A 225 -13.86 14.59 14.80
CA ARG A 225 -15.28 14.55 15.19
C ARG A 225 -15.44 13.88 16.59
N PRO A 226 -16.66 13.56 17.09
CA PRO A 226 -16.86 13.19 18.50
C PRO A 226 -16.12 11.89 18.89
N ASN A 227 -16.04 11.65 20.20
CA ASN A 227 -15.36 10.46 20.71
C ASN A 227 -16.07 9.18 20.24
N ILE A 228 -15.30 8.26 19.69
CA ILE A 228 -15.74 6.90 19.32
C ILE A 228 -15.09 5.89 20.26
N PHE A 229 -15.74 4.74 20.44
CA PHE A 229 -15.14 3.60 21.13
C PHE A 229 -14.13 2.91 20.22
N GLY A 230 -12.94 2.61 20.75
CA GLY A 230 -11.87 1.95 20.02
C GLY A 230 -10.49 2.47 20.35
N LEU A 231 -9.48 1.97 19.62
CA LEU A 231 -8.09 2.38 19.72
C LEU A 231 -7.53 2.72 18.34
N ASN A 232 -6.78 3.83 18.23
CA ASN A 232 -6.00 4.13 17.02
C ASN A 232 -4.74 3.27 17.06
N ILE A 233 -4.62 2.35 16.11
CA ILE A 233 -3.53 1.38 16.06
C ILE A 233 -2.33 1.87 15.23
N VAL A 234 -2.42 3.00 14.51
CA VAL A 234 -1.27 3.57 13.77
C VAL A 234 -0.06 3.77 14.67
N PRO A 235 -0.16 4.42 15.86
CA PRO A 235 1.01 4.62 16.72
C PRO A 235 1.61 3.32 17.24
N ARG A 236 0.77 2.29 17.42
CA ARG A 236 1.18 0.96 17.91
C ARG A 236 2.02 0.21 16.89
N ASN A 237 1.81 0.49 15.61
CA ASN A 237 2.48 -0.23 14.53
C ASN A 237 3.71 0.52 13.96
N ASN A 238 4.08 1.65 14.56
CA ASN A 238 5.18 2.48 14.05
C ASN A 238 6.58 1.90 14.33
N TYR A 239 6.74 1.09 15.37
CA TYR A 239 8.04 0.58 15.81
C TYR A 239 7.93 -0.88 16.18
N ALA A 240 9.05 -1.60 16.11
CA ALA A 240 9.09 -2.96 16.62
C ALA A 240 8.85 -2.97 18.15
N PRO A 241 8.28 -4.06 18.69
CA PRO A 241 8.20 -4.25 20.13
C PRO A 241 9.56 -4.06 20.79
N GLY A 242 9.58 -3.46 21.99
CA GLY A 242 10.81 -3.19 22.73
C GLY A 242 11.65 -2.00 22.25
N THR A 243 11.27 -1.32 21.15
CA THR A 243 12.00 -0.13 20.69
C THR A 243 11.95 0.97 21.75
N THR A 244 13.12 1.40 22.22
CA THR A 244 13.24 2.41 23.28
C THR A 244 12.90 3.81 22.76
N THR A 245 12.52 4.72 23.67
CA THR A 245 12.28 6.14 23.32
C THR A 245 13.48 6.79 22.64
N ALA A 246 14.70 6.41 23.02
CA ALA A 246 15.93 6.92 22.40
C ALA A 246 16.06 6.44 20.95
N GLU A 247 15.81 5.16 20.67
CA GLU A 247 15.89 4.60 19.31
C GLU A 247 14.82 5.20 18.40
N LYS A 248 13.60 5.44 18.91
CA LYS A 248 12.53 6.11 18.18
C LYS A 248 12.91 7.51 17.67
N SER A 249 13.89 8.16 18.30
CA SER A 249 14.39 9.46 17.83
C SER A 249 15.36 9.37 16.64
N ALA A 250 15.86 8.17 16.33
CA ALA A 250 16.91 7.94 15.34
C ALA A 250 16.44 7.13 14.11
N ILE A 251 15.24 6.56 14.15
CA ILE A 251 14.69 5.70 13.08
C ILE A 251 13.34 6.24 12.57
N VAL A 252 13.08 6.02 11.28
CA VAL A 252 11.81 6.41 10.64
C VAL A 252 10.69 5.44 11.09
N PRO A 253 9.48 5.93 11.40
CA PRO A 253 8.34 5.06 11.73
C PRO A 253 8.00 4.09 10.60
N LYS A 254 7.78 2.81 10.92
CA LYS A 254 7.48 1.73 9.96
C LYS A 254 6.16 1.90 9.19
N MET A 255 5.16 2.52 9.81
CA MET A 255 3.81 2.71 9.26
C MET A 255 3.58 4.08 8.64
N PHE A 256 4.59 4.94 8.60
CA PHE A 256 4.47 6.30 8.09
C PHE A 256 5.40 6.53 6.90
N PRO A 257 4.94 6.23 5.67
CA PRO A 257 3.66 5.60 5.30
C PRO A 257 3.67 4.06 5.42
N SER A 258 2.50 3.41 5.27
CA SER A 258 2.46 1.98 4.97
C SER A 258 3.14 1.79 3.63
N LEU A 259 4.37 1.29 3.67
CA LEU A 259 5.31 1.37 2.56
C LEU A 259 5.33 0.07 1.77
N PHE A 260 5.19 0.21 0.46
CA PHE A 260 5.77 -0.74 -0.48
C PHE A 260 7.06 -0.13 -1.01
N SER A 261 8.15 -0.91 -0.99
CA SER A 261 9.36 -0.60 -1.71
C SER A 261 9.77 -1.85 -2.48
N GLN A 262 10.03 -1.66 -3.78
CA GLN A 262 10.42 -2.76 -4.64
C GLN A 262 11.76 -3.34 -4.16
N THR A 263 11.81 -4.66 -4.04
CA THR A 263 13.10 -5.36 -3.93
C THR A 263 13.83 -5.36 -5.26
N PHE A 264 15.09 -5.79 -5.22
CA PHE A 264 15.87 -5.92 -6.44
C PHE A 264 15.24 -6.92 -7.41
N GLU A 265 14.73 -8.05 -6.92
CA GLU A 265 14.04 -9.08 -7.72
C GLU A 265 12.78 -8.51 -8.38
N GLN A 266 12.02 -7.68 -7.66
CA GLN A 266 10.80 -7.05 -8.17
C GLN A 266 11.10 -5.94 -9.18
N ALA A 267 12.18 -5.18 -8.98
CA ALA A 267 12.58 -4.09 -9.87
C ALA A 267 12.98 -4.57 -11.27
N VAL A 268 13.49 -5.80 -11.39
CA VAL A 268 13.77 -6.44 -12.70
C VAL A 268 12.50 -6.57 -13.55
N GLN A 269 11.34 -6.70 -12.90
CA GLN A 269 10.07 -7.00 -13.55
C GLN A 269 9.19 -5.77 -13.81
N SER A 270 9.63 -4.60 -13.36
CA SER A 270 9.00 -3.31 -13.69
C SER A 270 7.50 -3.26 -13.32
N ASP A 271 7.15 -3.77 -12.13
CA ASP A 271 5.76 -3.89 -11.67
C ASP A 271 5.03 -2.55 -11.54
N MET A 272 5.76 -1.45 -11.39
CA MET A 272 5.21 -0.10 -11.30
C MET A 272 5.72 0.79 -12.44
N ARG A 273 5.94 0.19 -13.61
CA ARG A 273 6.25 0.93 -14.83
C ARG A 273 5.01 1.53 -15.47
N ILE A 274 5.10 2.81 -15.80
CA ILE A 274 4.14 3.50 -16.66
C ILE A 274 4.67 3.55 -18.09
N ARG A 275 3.94 2.90 -19.01
CA ARG A 275 4.18 2.86 -20.45
C ARG A 275 3.78 4.18 -21.11
N GLU A 276 4.45 4.50 -22.22
CA GLU A 276 4.01 5.55 -23.12
C GLU A 276 2.76 5.08 -23.86
N GLY A 277 1.80 5.98 -24.10
CA GLY A 277 0.57 5.64 -24.81
C GLY A 277 -0.59 6.55 -24.42
N PHE A 278 -1.79 6.12 -24.81
CA PHE A 278 -3.07 6.71 -24.42
C PHE A 278 -3.97 5.73 -23.65
N ASP A 279 -3.51 4.48 -23.47
CA ASP A 279 -4.28 3.44 -22.80
C ASP A 279 -4.42 3.75 -21.29
N PRO A 280 -5.64 3.68 -20.74
CA PRO A 280 -5.85 3.84 -19.32
C PRO A 280 -5.17 2.70 -18.55
N TYR A 281 -4.66 3.01 -17.36
CA TYR A 281 -4.02 2.04 -16.50
C TYR A 281 -4.54 2.16 -15.07
N ILE A 282 -4.39 1.09 -14.30
CA ILE A 282 -4.80 1.05 -12.91
C ILE A 282 -3.53 1.00 -12.06
N LEU A 283 -3.39 1.92 -11.11
CA LEU A 283 -2.44 1.77 -10.01
C LEU A 283 -3.18 1.07 -8.86
N GLU A 284 -2.86 -0.19 -8.62
CA GLU A 284 -3.39 -0.95 -7.49
C GLU A 284 -2.40 -0.87 -6.35
N VAL A 285 -2.84 -0.42 -5.17
CA VAL A 285 -2.08 -0.50 -3.91
C VAL A 285 -2.87 -1.35 -2.93
N ARG A 286 -2.31 -2.48 -2.53
CA ARG A 286 -2.96 -3.49 -1.69
C ARG A 286 -2.22 -3.64 -0.37
N ILE A 287 -2.98 -3.71 0.72
CA ILE A 287 -2.50 -4.09 2.04
C ILE A 287 -3.25 -5.30 2.58
N ASN A 288 -2.68 -6.04 3.53
CA ASN A 288 -3.28 -7.25 4.12
C ASN A 288 -4.14 -7.00 5.36
N LEU A 289 -4.79 -5.85 5.49
CA LEU A 289 -5.43 -5.45 6.75
C LEU A 289 -6.55 -6.40 7.22
N LYS A 290 -7.48 -6.80 6.35
CA LYS A 290 -8.68 -7.58 6.70
C LYS A 290 -8.35 -8.90 7.38
N GLU A 291 -7.48 -9.69 6.75
CA GLU A 291 -7.12 -11.02 7.22
C GLU A 291 -6.19 -10.94 8.44
N ASN A 292 -5.49 -9.83 8.63
CA ASN A 292 -4.43 -9.68 9.61
C ASN A 292 -4.89 -8.97 10.90
N LEU A 293 -6.18 -9.04 11.26
CA LEU A 293 -6.69 -8.46 12.52
C LEU A 293 -6.72 -9.48 13.66
N MET A 294 -6.15 -9.08 14.79
CA MET A 294 -5.93 -9.96 15.94
C MET A 294 -6.13 -9.20 17.25
N LEU A 295 -6.58 -9.89 18.30
CA LEU A 295 -6.60 -9.35 19.65
C LEU A 295 -5.20 -9.40 20.22
N HIS A 296 -4.79 -8.25 20.77
CA HIS A 296 -3.53 -8.06 21.45
C HIS A 296 -3.76 -7.45 22.82
N SER A 297 -2.72 -7.48 23.64
CA SER A 297 -2.70 -6.79 24.92
C SER A 297 -1.37 -6.15 25.26
N TYR A 298 -1.43 -5.08 26.05
CA TYR A 298 -0.23 -4.47 26.61
C TYR A 298 -0.47 -3.93 28.00
N THR A 299 0.62 -3.74 28.74
CA THR A 299 0.55 -3.08 30.05
C THR A 299 0.65 -1.58 29.85
N SER A 300 -0.40 -0.85 30.23
CA SER A 300 -0.41 0.62 30.14
C SER A 300 0.55 1.25 31.14
N SER A 301 0.83 2.56 30.96
CA SER A 301 1.59 3.34 31.95
C SER A 301 0.92 3.40 33.33
N ARG A 302 -0.37 3.04 33.43
CA ARG A 302 -1.11 2.94 34.68
C ARG A 302 -1.04 1.55 35.32
N SER A 303 -0.19 0.66 34.79
CA SER A 303 -0.08 -0.74 35.23
C SER A 303 -1.40 -1.51 35.10
N THR A 304 -2.20 -1.17 34.09
CA THR A 304 -3.44 -1.86 33.74
C THR A 304 -3.28 -2.59 32.41
N THR A 305 -3.94 -3.73 32.26
CA THR A 305 -4.01 -4.40 30.98
C THR A 305 -4.94 -3.64 30.04
N VAL A 306 -4.43 -3.34 28.85
CA VAL A 306 -5.23 -2.88 27.72
C VAL A 306 -5.39 -4.04 26.77
N THR A 307 -6.62 -4.39 26.41
CA THR A 307 -6.94 -5.35 25.34
C THR A 307 -7.48 -4.56 24.15
N TYR A 308 -7.03 -4.86 22.95
CA TYR A 308 -7.47 -4.15 21.74
C TYR A 308 -7.37 -5.07 20.52
N VAL A 309 -8.07 -4.71 19.45
CA VAL A 309 -7.86 -5.34 18.14
C VAL A 309 -6.79 -4.56 17.38
N GLY A 310 -5.69 -5.21 17.07
CA GLY A 310 -4.57 -4.67 16.30
C GLY A 310 -4.33 -5.44 15.02
N VAL A 311 -3.21 -5.13 14.39
CA VAL A 311 -2.66 -5.89 13.26
C VAL A 311 -1.81 -6.99 13.87
N SER A 312 -1.98 -8.22 13.40
CA SER A 312 -1.24 -9.39 13.86
C SER A 312 0.26 -9.14 13.85
N ASP A 313 0.97 -9.69 14.81
CA ASP A 313 2.40 -9.57 15.03
C ASP A 313 3.23 -10.63 14.26
N ILE A 314 2.85 -10.83 13.00
CA ILE A 314 3.41 -11.84 12.09
C ILE A 314 4.94 -11.85 12.04
N PHE A 315 5.59 -10.68 12.16
CA PHE A 315 7.06 -10.56 12.09
C PHE A 315 7.75 -10.39 13.44
N PHE A 316 7.07 -9.77 14.42
CA PHE A 316 7.69 -9.39 15.68
C PHE A 316 6.71 -9.62 16.82
N ASP A 317 6.77 -10.81 17.40
CA ASP A 317 6.02 -11.20 18.59
C ASP A 317 6.23 -10.18 19.72
N HIS A 318 5.14 -9.66 20.28
CA HIS A 318 5.19 -8.77 21.42
C HIS A 318 4.76 -9.47 22.71
N LYS A 319 5.24 -8.96 23.83
CA LYS A 319 5.11 -9.53 25.18
C LYS A 319 4.59 -8.46 26.14
N GLY A 320 3.49 -7.85 25.75
CA GLY A 320 2.85 -6.77 26.48
C GLY A 320 3.48 -5.39 26.28
N GLU A 321 4.37 -5.20 25.30
CA GLU A 321 4.84 -3.87 24.90
C GLU A 321 3.73 -3.06 24.21
N GLY A 322 3.79 -1.74 24.37
CA GLY A 322 2.82 -0.85 23.73
C GLY A 322 3.05 -0.60 22.25
N ASP A 323 4.14 -1.09 21.65
CA ASP A 323 4.38 -1.09 20.21
C ASP A 323 4.32 -2.54 19.73
N ALA A 324 3.48 -2.81 18.73
CA ALA A 324 3.22 -4.15 18.19
C ALA A 324 4.00 -4.45 16.90
N GLY A 325 4.61 -3.44 16.25
CA GLY A 325 5.36 -3.64 15.00
C GLY A 325 4.67 -3.17 13.73
N GLY A 326 5.47 -2.94 12.68
CA GLY A 326 4.99 -2.59 11.34
C GLY A 326 4.55 -3.83 10.58
N ASN A 327 3.39 -4.37 10.95
CA ASN A 327 2.93 -5.68 10.49
C ASN A 327 1.94 -5.62 9.31
N ILE A 328 1.57 -4.41 8.88
CA ILE A 328 0.82 -4.22 7.63
C ILE A 328 1.81 -4.22 6.48
N LEU A 329 1.67 -5.20 5.60
CA LEU A 329 2.41 -5.24 4.35
C LEU A 329 1.65 -4.49 3.27
N SER A 330 2.39 -3.91 2.33
CA SER A 330 1.84 -3.25 1.15
C SER A 330 2.48 -3.81 -0.12
N ARG A 331 1.71 -3.94 -1.20
CA ARG A 331 2.20 -4.18 -2.56
C ARG A 331 1.51 -3.21 -3.50
N ALA A 332 2.29 -2.61 -4.40
CA ALA A 332 1.73 -1.81 -5.47
C ALA A 332 2.17 -2.33 -6.84
N ARG A 333 1.28 -2.17 -7.82
CA ARG A 333 1.54 -2.53 -9.21
C ARG A 333 0.69 -1.69 -10.17
N VAL A 334 1.21 -1.50 -11.37
CA VAL A 334 0.48 -0.94 -12.50
C VAL A 334 -0.13 -2.08 -13.30
N ILE A 335 -1.43 -2.00 -13.55
CA ILE A 335 -2.20 -2.94 -14.37
C ILE A 335 -2.57 -2.23 -15.66
N TYR A 336 -2.42 -2.95 -16.76
CA TYR A 336 -2.81 -2.54 -18.10
C TYR A 336 -4.04 -3.34 -18.54
N PRO A 337 -5.28 -2.88 -18.27
CA PRO A 337 -6.49 -3.67 -18.48
C PRO A 337 -6.67 -4.11 -19.93
N GLU A 338 -6.07 -3.39 -20.87
CA GLU A 338 -6.13 -3.69 -22.29
C GLU A 338 -5.32 -4.93 -22.69
N THR A 339 -4.21 -5.21 -21.98
CA THR A 339 -3.33 -6.35 -22.24
C THR A 339 -3.40 -7.44 -21.17
N ALA A 340 -3.82 -7.10 -19.94
CA ALA A 340 -3.81 -8.00 -18.81
C ALA A 340 -4.76 -9.20 -19.00
N SER A 341 -4.27 -10.37 -18.63
CA SER A 341 -4.96 -11.66 -18.74
C SER A 341 -5.46 -12.13 -17.37
N SER A 342 -6.25 -13.19 -17.37
CA SER A 342 -6.71 -13.87 -16.15
C SER A 342 -6.05 -15.24 -16.02
N LEU A 343 -6.01 -15.75 -14.80
CA LEU A 343 -5.50 -17.07 -14.46
C LEU A 343 -6.59 -17.85 -13.72
N THR A 344 -6.83 -19.09 -14.14
CA THR A 344 -7.60 -20.08 -13.38
C THR A 344 -6.64 -21.10 -12.80
N ILE A 345 -6.77 -21.35 -11.50
CA ILE A 345 -5.92 -22.29 -10.78
C ILE A 345 -6.78 -23.48 -10.36
N SER A 346 -6.39 -24.67 -10.78
CA SER A 346 -7.05 -25.92 -10.41
C SER A 346 -6.27 -26.65 -9.30
N GLY A 347 -6.95 -27.49 -8.53
CA GLY A 347 -6.34 -28.30 -7.48
C GLY A 347 -6.62 -27.84 -6.03
N GLY A 348 -7.37 -26.75 -5.82
CA GLY A 348 -7.77 -26.30 -4.49
C GLY A 348 -8.87 -27.18 -3.89
N THR A 349 -8.78 -27.48 -2.59
CA THR A 349 -9.80 -28.25 -1.85
C THR A 349 -10.68 -27.40 -0.91
N ASN A 350 -10.71 -26.08 -1.11
CA ASN A 350 -11.53 -25.11 -0.36
C ASN A 350 -11.11 -24.92 1.10
N SER A 351 -9.83 -25.11 1.45
CA SER A 351 -9.36 -24.66 2.75
C SER A 351 -9.49 -23.13 2.90
N LEU A 352 -9.97 -22.70 4.07
CA LEU A 352 -10.04 -21.30 4.46
C LEU A 352 -8.71 -20.79 5.08
N LEU A 353 -7.72 -21.67 5.19
CA LEU A 353 -6.38 -21.34 5.71
C LEU A 353 -5.34 -21.21 4.61
N HIS A 354 -5.69 -21.53 3.36
CA HIS A 354 -4.73 -21.56 2.26
C HIS A 354 -5.07 -20.54 1.18
N TYR A 355 -4.01 -20.01 0.57
CA TYR A 355 -4.07 -19.04 -0.50
C TYR A 355 -3.16 -19.47 -1.64
N TYR A 356 -3.59 -19.18 -2.87
CA TYR A 356 -2.68 -19.10 -4.00
C TYR A 356 -2.12 -17.69 -4.08
N GLY A 357 -0.81 -17.54 -3.90
CA GLY A 357 -0.06 -16.32 -4.19
C GLY A 357 0.62 -16.40 -5.55
N ILE A 358 0.58 -15.30 -6.30
CA ILE A 358 1.29 -15.14 -7.58
C ILE A 358 2.47 -14.23 -7.34
N PHE A 359 3.66 -14.75 -7.59
CA PHE A 359 4.91 -14.01 -7.50
C PHE A 359 5.56 -13.99 -8.87
N ARG A 360 6.40 -13.00 -9.14
CA ARG A 360 7.31 -13.03 -10.27
C ARG A 360 8.27 -14.21 -10.14
N PHE A 361 8.82 -14.65 -11.27
CA PHE A 361 9.66 -15.83 -11.30
C PHE A 361 10.93 -15.69 -10.44
N GLU A 362 11.50 -14.50 -10.38
CA GLU A 362 12.72 -14.18 -9.62
C GLU A 362 12.46 -13.97 -8.13
N GLU A 363 11.21 -13.70 -7.73
CA GLU A 363 10.84 -13.57 -6.33
C GLU A 363 11.00 -14.94 -5.62
N THR A 364 11.60 -14.88 -4.43
CA THR A 364 11.88 -16.06 -3.58
C THR A 364 11.40 -15.86 -2.13
N GLU A 365 11.19 -14.62 -1.69
CA GLU A 365 10.65 -14.27 -0.38
C GLU A 365 9.12 -14.28 -0.40
N PHE A 366 8.51 -15.44 -0.12
CA PHE A 366 7.04 -15.59 -0.22
C PHE A 366 6.27 -15.24 1.05
N ILE A 367 6.95 -15.18 2.20
CA ILE A 367 6.34 -15.05 3.54
C ILE A 367 6.59 -13.69 4.19
N ASN A 368 7.43 -12.85 3.60
CA ASN A 368 7.75 -11.52 4.12
C ASN A 368 7.15 -10.40 3.25
N GLU A 369 6.48 -10.78 2.17
CA GLU A 369 5.99 -9.87 1.14
C GLU A 369 4.58 -10.23 0.72
N LEU A 370 3.84 -9.26 0.20
CA LEU A 370 2.59 -9.55 -0.48
C LEU A 370 2.86 -9.97 -1.93
N PRO A 371 2.18 -11.03 -2.42
CA PRO A 371 2.31 -11.45 -3.80
C PRO A 371 1.81 -10.37 -4.76
N VAL A 372 2.19 -10.44 -6.03
CA VAL A 372 1.62 -9.58 -7.10
C VAL A 372 0.09 -9.71 -7.10
N ALA A 373 -0.42 -10.93 -6.96
CA ALA A 373 -1.83 -11.18 -6.75
C ALA A 373 -2.07 -12.41 -5.88
N ALA A 374 -3.20 -12.46 -5.16
CA ALA A 374 -3.57 -13.64 -4.40
C ALA A 374 -5.07 -13.93 -4.44
N THR A 375 -5.42 -15.19 -4.15
CA THR A 375 -6.80 -15.63 -3.96
C THR A 375 -6.83 -16.80 -2.98
N PRO A 376 -7.88 -16.97 -2.15
CA PRO A 376 -8.04 -18.16 -1.33
C PRO A 376 -8.01 -19.43 -2.20
N ALA A 377 -7.55 -20.55 -1.65
CA ALA A 377 -7.38 -21.83 -2.35
C ALA A 377 -8.71 -22.59 -2.57
N LYS A 378 -9.74 -21.86 -3.03
CA LYS A 378 -11.04 -22.41 -3.42
C LYS A 378 -10.91 -23.27 -4.68
N GLN A 379 -11.86 -24.16 -4.90
CA GLN A 379 -11.95 -24.97 -6.11
C GLN A 379 -12.10 -24.04 -7.32
N THR A 380 -11.26 -24.24 -8.34
CA THR A 380 -11.21 -23.38 -9.55
C THR A 380 -11.02 -21.89 -9.22
N ALA A 381 -10.03 -21.59 -8.38
CA ALA A 381 -9.69 -20.22 -8.00
C ALA A 381 -9.32 -19.37 -9.22
N LYS A 382 -9.62 -18.07 -9.17
CA LYS A 382 -9.41 -17.15 -10.29
C LYS A 382 -8.71 -15.89 -9.83
N ILE A 383 -7.74 -15.47 -10.62
CA ILE A 383 -7.03 -14.20 -10.48
C ILE A 383 -7.23 -13.41 -11.77
N LYS A 384 -7.55 -12.13 -11.64
CA LYS A 384 -7.73 -11.22 -12.77
C LYS A 384 -6.52 -10.30 -12.88
N TYR A 385 -6.41 -9.67 -14.04
CA TYR A 385 -5.48 -8.56 -14.27
C TYR A 385 -4.02 -8.90 -13.96
N LEU A 386 -3.52 -9.97 -14.56
CA LEU A 386 -2.09 -10.27 -14.62
C LEU A 386 -1.53 -9.75 -15.95
N ASN A 387 -0.57 -8.84 -15.87
CA ASN A 387 0.18 -8.39 -17.04
C ASN A 387 0.98 -9.56 -17.65
N PRO A 388 1.48 -9.43 -18.88
CA PRO A 388 2.43 -10.39 -19.42
C PRO A 388 3.67 -10.56 -18.54
N GLY A 389 4.22 -11.77 -18.51
CA GLY A 389 5.41 -12.11 -17.75
C GLY A 389 5.48 -13.59 -17.35
N THR A 390 6.59 -13.95 -16.72
CA THR A 390 6.80 -15.27 -16.12
C THR A 390 6.60 -15.16 -14.61
N TYR A 391 5.87 -16.12 -14.06
CA TYR A 391 5.39 -16.11 -12.68
C TYR A 391 5.58 -17.47 -12.02
N LYS A 392 5.50 -17.47 -10.70
CA LYS A 392 5.24 -18.65 -9.87
C LYS A 392 3.86 -18.50 -9.24
N VAL A 393 3.08 -19.57 -9.26
CA VAL A 393 1.96 -19.73 -8.34
C VAL A 393 2.44 -20.55 -7.16
N VAL A 394 2.19 -20.05 -5.95
CA VAL A 394 2.63 -20.63 -4.69
C VAL A 394 1.41 -20.87 -3.82
N CYS A 395 1.24 -22.10 -3.34
CA CYS A 395 0.25 -22.44 -2.32
C CYS A 395 0.86 -22.10 -0.96
N LEU A 396 0.28 -21.11 -0.29
CA LEU A 396 0.65 -20.62 1.03
C LEU A 396 -0.43 -20.99 2.03
N GLY A 397 -0.05 -21.33 3.26
CA GLY A 397 -0.98 -21.66 4.34
C GLY A 397 -0.72 -20.82 5.59
N ASP A 398 -1.79 -20.35 6.23
CA ASP A 398 -1.80 -19.85 7.60
C ASP A 398 -1.99 -21.04 8.55
N VAL A 399 -0.89 -21.72 8.85
CA VAL A 399 -0.93 -22.98 9.60
C VAL A 399 0.01 -23.03 10.78
N SER A 400 1.08 -22.22 10.78
CA SER A 400 2.07 -22.23 11.86
C SER A 400 1.62 -21.34 13.02
N LYS A 401 1.30 -20.07 12.75
CA LYS A 401 0.83 -19.12 13.77
C LYS A 401 -0.68 -19.06 13.91
N ARG A 402 -1.44 -19.19 12.81
CA ARG A 402 -2.91 -19.03 12.80
C ARG A 402 -3.34 -17.66 13.29
N ASP A 403 -2.80 -16.64 12.63
CA ASP A 403 -3.03 -15.22 12.90
C ASP A 403 -3.62 -14.48 11.68
N GLY A 404 -4.02 -15.25 10.66
CA GLY A 404 -4.60 -14.76 9.42
C GLY A 404 -3.59 -14.42 8.33
N TYR A 405 -2.29 -14.62 8.57
CA TYR A 405 -1.27 -14.45 7.56
C TYR A 405 -0.74 -15.80 7.03
N PRO A 406 -0.74 -16.01 5.70
CA PRO A 406 -0.15 -17.23 5.12
C PRO A 406 1.37 -17.26 5.30
N ASP A 407 1.83 -18.00 6.30
CA ASP A 407 3.23 -18.03 6.76
C ASP A 407 4.01 -19.27 6.31
N THR A 408 3.34 -20.23 5.66
CA THR A 408 3.92 -21.53 5.32
C THR A 408 3.82 -21.80 3.82
N VAL A 409 4.95 -22.05 3.17
CA VAL A 409 4.99 -22.49 1.77
C VAL A 409 4.70 -23.98 1.69
N VAL A 410 3.62 -24.37 1.00
CA VAL A 410 3.26 -25.77 0.82
C VAL A 410 3.89 -26.34 -0.45
N ARG A 411 3.87 -25.57 -1.55
CA ARG A 411 4.25 -26.00 -2.91
C ARG A 411 4.10 -24.86 -3.90
N GLU A 412 4.79 -24.99 -5.04
CA GLU A 412 4.78 -23.99 -6.10
C GLU A 412 4.88 -24.62 -7.49
N THR A 413 4.48 -23.87 -8.52
CA THR A 413 4.79 -24.19 -9.92
C THR A 413 4.92 -22.90 -10.73
N ALA A 414 5.74 -22.95 -11.79
CA ALA A 414 5.93 -21.82 -12.69
C ALA A 414 4.89 -21.82 -13.83
N PHE A 415 4.59 -20.63 -14.35
CA PHE A 415 3.78 -20.44 -15.55
C PHE A 415 4.14 -19.12 -16.24
N THR A 416 3.69 -18.95 -17.49
CA THR A 416 3.97 -17.74 -18.27
C THR A 416 2.68 -17.22 -18.89
N ILE A 417 2.50 -15.90 -18.83
CA ILE A 417 1.50 -15.16 -19.60
C ILE A 417 2.24 -14.46 -20.74
N PRO A 418 2.08 -14.91 -22.00
CA PRO A 418 2.71 -14.25 -23.13
C PRO A 418 2.14 -12.85 -23.38
N GLU A 419 2.89 -12.01 -24.09
CA GLU A 419 2.41 -10.69 -24.49
C GLU A 419 1.19 -10.77 -25.40
N TYR A 420 1.08 -11.80 -26.25
CA TYR A 420 -0.06 -11.99 -27.15
C TYR A 420 -0.49 -13.48 -27.15
N PRO A 421 -1.81 -13.79 -27.24
CA PRO A 421 -2.94 -12.86 -27.34
C PRO A 421 -3.31 -12.19 -26.01
N PHE A 422 -3.85 -10.97 -26.10
CA PHE A 422 -4.31 -10.20 -24.94
C PHE A 422 -5.59 -10.77 -24.32
N ARG A 423 -5.82 -10.46 -23.03
CA ARG A 423 -7.07 -10.74 -22.29
C ARG A 423 -7.51 -12.20 -22.32
N GLN A 424 -6.56 -13.11 -22.33
CA GLN A 424 -6.85 -14.55 -22.30
C GLN A 424 -7.07 -15.02 -20.87
N THR A 425 -7.59 -16.24 -20.74
CA THR A 425 -7.57 -16.97 -19.48
C THR A 425 -6.61 -18.13 -19.61
N TYR A 426 -5.56 -18.13 -18.79
CA TYR A 426 -4.61 -19.23 -18.69
C TYR A 426 -5.00 -20.16 -17.55
N ASN A 427 -4.63 -21.43 -17.65
CA ASN A 427 -4.90 -22.43 -16.63
C ASN A 427 -3.57 -22.94 -16.06
N VAL A 428 -3.53 -23.10 -14.74
CA VAL A 428 -2.42 -23.73 -14.03
C VAL A 428 -2.97 -24.71 -13.02
N ASP A 429 -2.33 -25.87 -12.91
CA ASP A 429 -2.70 -26.88 -11.93
C ASP A 429 -1.68 -26.85 -10.79
N LEU A 430 -2.16 -26.58 -9.58
CA LEU A 430 -1.37 -26.67 -8.36
C LEU A 430 -2.30 -27.18 -7.26
N ALA A 431 -2.17 -28.46 -6.91
CA ALA A 431 -2.97 -29.00 -5.80
C ALA A 431 -2.67 -28.22 -4.51
N CYS A 432 -3.66 -27.71 -3.80
CA CYS A 432 -3.51 -26.97 -2.54
C CYS A 432 -4.66 -27.36 -1.60
N PRO A 433 -4.42 -27.55 -0.29
CA PRO A 433 -5.46 -27.96 0.65
C PRO A 433 -6.72 -27.08 0.66
#